data_AF-A0A435SM63-F1
#
_entry.id   AF-A0A435SM63-F1
#
_cell.length_a   1.000
_cell.length_b   1.000
_cell.length_c   1.000
_cell.angle_alpha   90.00
_cell.angle_beta   90.00
_cell.angle_gamma   90.00
#
_symmetry.space_group_name_H-M   'P 1'
#
loop_
_entity.id
_entity.type
_entity.pdbx_description
1 polymer ?
#
loop_
_entity_poly.entity_id
_entity_poly.type
_entity_poly.pdbx_seq_one_letter_code
_entity_poly.pdbx_strand_id
1 'polypeptide(L)'
;ATGYRNFALANYMKSFGNLHHAPELALGVYFHHCAIAMSCRQLALAGRFLANGGKNPATGHSVVSAERARRIGAMMLTCGHYDGSGDFAFRVGIPGKSGVGGGILGIVPGVASLAVWSPGLNANGNSKLGSIALEKLARMMNWSIFAP
;
A
#
# COMPACT_ATOMS: atom_id res chain seq x y z
N ALA A 1 -3.70 18.45 -13.73
CA ALA A 1 -4.54 18.83 -14.88
C ALA A 1 -5.85 18.03 -14.96
N THR A 2 -5.88 16.71 -14.72
CA THR A 2 -7.06 15.86 -14.98
C THR A 2 -7.74 15.30 -13.72
N GLY A 3 -7.38 15.77 -12.52
CA GLY A 3 -7.82 15.22 -11.24
C GLY A 3 -9.25 15.59 -10.80
N TYR A 4 -10.19 15.82 -11.73
CA TYR A 4 -11.53 16.36 -11.45
C TYR A 4 -12.31 15.56 -10.40
N ARG A 5 -12.23 14.23 -10.44
CA ARG A 5 -12.87 13.36 -9.43
C ARG A 5 -12.33 13.61 -8.03
N ASN A 6 -11.03 13.88 -7.89
CA ASN A 6 -10.42 14.17 -6.60
C ASN A 6 -10.85 15.56 -6.09
N PHE A 7 -11.02 16.54 -6.97
CA PHE A 7 -11.60 17.84 -6.61
C PHE A 7 -13.04 17.73 -6.12
N ALA A 8 -13.87 16.93 -6.78
CA ALA A 8 -15.23 16.65 -6.33
C ALA A 8 -15.24 16.01 -4.93
N LEU A 9 -14.41 14.97 -4.72
CA LEU A 9 -14.30 14.30 -3.42
C LEU A 9 -13.77 15.22 -2.31
N ALA A 10 -12.79 16.07 -2.60
CA ALA A 10 -12.24 17.00 -1.61
C ALA A 10 -13.28 18.04 -1.16
N ASN A 11 -14.05 18.59 -2.09
CA ASN A 11 -15.15 19.52 -1.76
C ASN A 11 -16.28 18.81 -1.02
N TYR A 12 -16.60 17.57 -1.40
CA TYR A 12 -17.56 16.75 -0.67
C TYR A 12 -17.11 16.50 0.78
N MET A 13 -15.86 16.08 1.01
CA MET A 13 -15.34 15.92 2.37
C MET A 13 -15.35 17.24 3.16
N LYS A 14 -15.09 18.37 2.50
CA LYS A 14 -15.12 19.70 3.12
C LYS A 14 -16.53 20.10 3.56
N SER A 15 -17.58 19.77 2.80
CA SER A 15 -18.97 20.09 3.19
C SER A 15 -19.41 19.35 4.45
N PHE A 16 -18.79 18.21 4.78
CA PHE A 16 -19.00 17.47 6.04
C PHE A 16 -18.04 17.88 7.16
N GLY A 17 -17.19 18.88 6.95
CA GLY A 17 -16.20 19.29 7.94
C GLY A 17 -15.04 18.31 8.15
N ASN A 18 -14.86 17.31 7.26
CA ASN A 18 -13.76 16.34 7.35
C ASN A 18 -12.44 16.84 6.75
N LEU A 19 -12.49 17.93 5.98
CA LEU A 19 -11.32 18.58 5.39
C LEU A 19 -11.30 20.07 5.78
N HIS A 20 -10.35 20.45 6.65
CA HIS A 20 -10.25 21.82 7.18
C HIS A 20 -9.41 22.76 6.31
N HIS A 21 -8.51 22.22 5.49
CA HIS A 21 -7.67 23.02 4.58
C HIS A 21 -8.41 23.38 3.28
N ALA A 22 -7.82 24.29 2.49
CA ALA A 22 -8.28 24.54 1.12
C ALA A 22 -8.13 23.25 0.27
N PRO A 23 -9.19 22.78 -0.44
CA PRO A 23 -9.13 21.58 -1.27
C PRO A 23 -7.96 21.58 -2.25
N GLU A 24 -7.66 22.72 -2.85
CA GLU A 24 -6.59 22.90 -3.85
C GLU A 24 -5.21 22.60 -3.25
N LEU A 25 -4.96 23.06 -2.02
CA LEU A 25 -3.69 22.84 -1.33
C LEU A 25 -3.54 21.38 -0.88
N ALA A 26 -4.60 20.81 -0.30
CA ALA A 26 -4.62 19.41 0.12
C ALA A 26 -4.40 18.47 -1.07
N LEU A 27 -5.07 18.76 -2.20
CA LEU A 27 -4.92 18.00 -3.43
C LEU A 27 -3.55 18.22 -4.08
N GLY A 28 -2.96 19.41 -3.97
CA GLY A 28 -1.58 19.65 -4.40
C GLY A 28 -0.63 18.67 -3.74
N VAL A 29 -0.66 18.56 -2.41
CA VAL A 29 0.17 17.60 -1.65
C VAL A 29 -0.13 16.16 -2.06
N TYR A 30 -1.40 15.79 -2.16
CA TYR A 30 -1.82 14.44 -2.59
C TYR A 30 -1.26 14.08 -3.98
N PHE A 31 -1.37 14.97 -4.97
CA PHE A 31 -0.86 14.73 -6.31
C PHE A 31 0.66 14.60 -6.35
N HIS A 32 1.38 15.43 -5.58
CA HIS A 32 2.82 15.30 -5.47
C HIS A 32 3.24 13.96 -4.85
N HIS A 33 2.55 13.49 -3.81
CA HIS A 33 2.80 12.16 -3.24
C HIS A 33 2.52 11.03 -4.24
N CYS A 34 1.45 11.12 -5.03
CA CYS A 34 1.13 10.14 -6.07
C CYS A 34 2.12 10.15 -7.25
N ALA A 35 2.90 11.22 -7.42
CA ALA A 35 3.86 11.37 -8.51
C ALA A 35 5.29 10.94 -8.14
N ILE A 36 5.54 10.50 -6.91
CA ILE A 36 6.87 10.00 -6.50
C ILE A 36 7.19 8.72 -7.29
N ALA A 37 8.29 8.77 -8.05
CA ALA A 37 8.80 7.62 -8.79
C ALA A 37 9.74 6.77 -7.94
N MET A 38 9.60 5.44 -8.02
CA MET A 38 10.45 4.48 -7.32
C MET A 38 10.66 3.23 -8.19
N SER A 39 11.86 2.65 -8.10
CA SER A 39 12.12 1.27 -8.52
C SER A 39 11.50 0.26 -7.53
N CYS A 40 11.35 -1.00 -7.92
CA CYS A 40 10.92 -2.07 -7.00
C CYS A 40 11.82 -2.14 -5.76
N ARG A 41 13.14 -1.97 -5.92
CA ARG A 41 14.08 -1.95 -4.80
C ARG A 41 13.78 -0.80 -3.84
N GLN A 42 13.55 0.40 -4.36
CA GLN A 42 13.20 1.56 -3.53
C GLN A 42 11.86 1.37 -2.81
N LEU A 43 10.84 0.85 -3.50
CA LEU A 43 9.53 0.58 -2.90
C LEU A 43 9.62 -0.47 -1.79
N ALA A 44 10.34 -1.57 -2.01
CA ALA A 44 10.58 -2.59 -0.99
C ALA A 44 11.35 -2.02 0.22
N LEU A 45 12.35 -1.17 -0.01
CA LEU A 45 13.07 -0.50 1.07
C LEU A 45 12.18 0.47 1.85
N ALA A 46 11.30 1.21 1.17
CA ALA A 46 10.37 2.16 1.78
C ALA A 46 9.37 1.48 2.73
N GLY A 47 8.97 0.24 2.46
CA GLY A 47 8.07 -0.53 3.32
C GLY A 47 8.74 -1.26 4.49
N ARG A 48 10.08 -1.35 4.54
CA ARG A 48 10.78 -2.16 5.57
C ARG A 48 10.47 -1.76 7.00
N PHE A 49 10.21 -0.48 7.27
CA PHE A 49 9.89 -0.05 8.62
C PHE A 49 8.57 -0.68 9.12
N LEU A 50 7.62 -0.97 8.23
CA LEU A 50 6.35 -1.63 8.59
C LEU A 50 6.57 -3.09 8.99
N ALA A 51 7.44 -3.81 8.26
CA ALA A 51 7.83 -5.17 8.63
C ALA A 51 8.56 -5.22 9.97
N ASN A 52 9.27 -4.14 10.33
CA ASN A 52 10.10 -4.06 11.53
C ASN A 52 9.48 -3.18 12.63
N GLY A 53 8.17 -3.31 12.85
CA GLY A 53 7.48 -2.71 13.99
C GLY A 53 7.53 -1.17 14.04
N GLY A 54 7.58 -0.51 12.89
CA GLY A 54 7.64 0.94 12.76
C GLY A 54 9.05 1.55 12.67
N LYS A 55 10.10 0.75 12.81
CA LYS A 55 11.50 1.23 12.83
C LYS A 55 12.24 0.88 11.55
N ASN A 56 13.00 1.83 11.01
CA ASN A 56 13.93 1.55 9.93
C ASN A 56 15.06 0.64 10.45
N PRO A 57 15.17 -0.62 9.98
CA PRO A 57 16.16 -1.57 10.49
C PRO A 57 17.61 -1.19 10.13
N ALA A 58 17.84 -0.36 9.11
CA ALA A 58 19.19 0.04 8.71
C ALA A 58 19.77 1.16 9.60
N THR A 59 18.91 1.96 10.23
CA THR A 59 19.33 3.14 11.00
C THR A 59 18.87 3.11 12.45
N GLY A 60 17.97 2.20 12.82
CA GLY A 60 17.30 2.19 14.12
C GLY A 60 16.25 3.29 14.31
N HIS A 61 16.12 4.21 13.34
CA HIS A 61 15.21 5.34 13.44
C HIS A 61 13.74 4.89 13.48
N SER A 62 12.98 5.42 14.44
CA SER A 62 11.55 5.14 14.57
C SER A 62 10.75 6.02 13.62
N VAL A 63 10.26 5.45 12.52
CA VAL A 63 9.44 6.16 11.53
C VAL A 63 8.01 6.35 12.05
N VAL A 64 7.45 5.30 12.67
CA VAL A 64 6.15 5.31 13.36
C VAL A 64 6.22 4.41 14.60
N SER A 65 5.25 4.53 15.51
CA SER A 65 5.13 3.58 16.63
C SER A 65 4.79 2.17 16.13
N ALA A 66 5.13 1.15 16.92
CA ALA A 66 4.79 -0.24 16.61
C ALA A 66 3.27 -0.46 16.50
N GLU A 67 2.49 0.23 17.34
CA GLU A 67 1.03 0.21 17.25
C GLU A 67 0.54 0.80 15.93
N ARG A 68 1.10 1.93 15.49
CA ARG A 68 0.73 2.55 14.21
C ARG A 68 1.14 1.68 13.03
N ALA A 69 2.30 1.02 13.07
CA ALA A 69 2.70 0.05 12.06
C ALA A 69 1.71 -1.11 11.95
N ARG A 70 1.25 -1.66 13.09
CA ARG A 70 0.20 -2.69 13.13
C ARG A 70 -1.11 -2.21 12.52
N ARG A 71 -1.56 -1.00 12.86
CA ARG A 71 -2.78 -0.38 12.29
C ARG A 71 -2.66 -0.19 10.77
N ILE A 72 -1.52 0.28 10.28
CA ILE A 72 -1.25 0.41 8.84
C ILE A 72 -1.31 -0.96 8.16
N GLY A 73 -0.67 -1.98 8.74
CA GLY A 73 -0.73 -3.36 8.23
C GLY A 73 -2.16 -3.90 8.13
N ALA A 74 -2.99 -3.67 9.14
CA ALA A 74 -4.40 -4.07 9.10
C ALA A 74 -5.16 -3.38 7.95
N MET A 75 -5.00 -2.07 7.79
CA MET A 75 -5.62 -1.32 6.67
C MET A 75 -5.13 -1.76 5.30
N MET A 76 -3.84 -2.09 5.17
CA MET A 76 -3.28 -2.64 3.94
C MET A 76 -3.91 -3.99 3.60
N LEU A 77 -4.08 -4.87 4.60
CA LEU A 77 -4.72 -6.17 4.38
C LEU A 77 -6.19 -6.03 3.94
N THR A 78 -6.97 -5.18 4.62
CA THR A 78 -8.43 -5.14 4.41
C THR A 78 -8.87 -4.20 3.28
N CYS A 79 -8.08 -3.18 2.96
CA CYS A 79 -8.46 -2.13 2.00
C CYS A 79 -7.39 -1.83 0.94
N GLY A 80 -6.28 -2.57 0.93
CA GLY A 80 -5.11 -2.20 0.12
C GLY A 80 -5.21 -2.51 -1.38
N HIS A 81 -6.16 -3.34 -1.79
CA HIS A 81 -6.35 -3.80 -3.17
C HIS A 81 -7.71 -3.43 -3.75
N TYR A 82 -8.31 -2.33 -3.26
CA TYR A 82 -9.64 -1.88 -3.69
C TYR A 82 -10.66 -3.01 -3.47
N ASP A 83 -11.53 -3.25 -4.46
CA ASP A 83 -12.52 -4.33 -4.44
C ASP A 83 -11.88 -5.73 -4.46
N GLY A 84 -10.57 -5.83 -4.73
CA GLY A 84 -9.81 -7.08 -4.68
C GLY A 84 -9.18 -7.42 -3.33
N SER A 85 -9.43 -6.65 -2.26
CA SER A 85 -8.75 -6.84 -0.96
C SER A 85 -9.05 -8.19 -0.31
N GLY A 86 -10.31 -8.66 -0.38
CA GLY A 86 -10.68 -9.98 0.15
C GLY A 86 -9.98 -11.13 -0.57
N ASP A 87 -9.99 -11.12 -1.92
CA ASP A 87 -9.32 -12.14 -2.74
C ASP A 87 -7.81 -12.14 -2.50
N PHE A 88 -7.18 -10.96 -2.42
CA PHE A 88 -5.75 -10.85 -2.13
C PHE A 88 -5.41 -11.38 -0.73
N ALA A 89 -6.20 -11.03 0.29
CA ALA A 89 -6.01 -11.55 1.64
C ALA A 89 -6.15 -13.08 1.67
N PHE A 90 -7.15 -13.64 0.98
CA PHE A 90 -7.35 -15.09 0.92
C PHE A 90 -6.21 -15.83 0.21
N ARG A 91 -5.76 -15.33 -0.95
CA ARG A 91 -4.78 -16.02 -1.80
C ARG A 91 -3.33 -15.80 -1.40
N VAL A 92 -3.01 -14.61 -0.91
CA VAL A 92 -1.63 -14.19 -0.59
C VAL A 92 -1.40 -14.11 0.92
N GLY A 93 -2.40 -13.74 1.72
CA GLY A 93 -2.31 -13.83 3.18
C GLY A 93 -1.42 -12.80 3.86
N ILE A 94 -1.01 -11.71 3.18
CA ILE A 94 -0.15 -10.68 3.77
C ILE A 94 -0.72 -9.27 3.52
N PRO A 95 -0.47 -8.29 4.42
CA PRO A 95 -0.76 -6.89 4.15
C PRO A 95 -0.13 -6.42 2.84
N GLY A 96 -0.91 -5.82 1.95
CA GLY A 96 -0.35 -5.26 0.72
C GLY A 96 -1.13 -4.09 0.16
N LYS A 97 -0.46 -3.21 -0.58
CA LYS A 97 -1.05 -2.06 -1.25
C LYS A 97 -0.69 -2.07 -2.73
N SER A 98 -1.72 -2.07 -3.57
CA SER A 98 -1.60 -1.92 -5.03
C SER A 98 -1.64 -0.46 -5.46
N GLY A 99 -1.01 -0.13 -6.59
CA GLY A 99 -1.09 1.16 -7.24
C GLY A 99 -1.35 1.02 -8.74
N VAL A 100 -2.07 2.00 -9.32
CA VAL A 100 -2.43 2.02 -10.76
C VAL A 100 -1.22 2.07 -11.70
N GLY A 101 -0.04 2.45 -11.20
CA GLY A 101 1.23 2.31 -11.93
C GLY A 101 1.71 0.86 -12.10
N GLY A 102 0.99 -0.13 -11.56
CA GLY A 102 1.30 -1.56 -11.65
C GLY A 102 2.17 -2.10 -10.52
N GLY A 103 2.50 -1.28 -9.52
CA GLY A 103 3.28 -1.69 -8.35
C GLY A 103 2.40 -2.27 -7.24
N ILE A 104 2.90 -3.28 -6.55
CA ILE A 104 2.32 -3.79 -5.30
C ILE A 104 3.41 -3.84 -4.23
N LEU A 105 3.18 -3.17 -3.11
CA LEU A 105 3.97 -3.30 -1.88
C LEU A 105 3.33 -4.39 -1.00
N GLY A 106 4.10 -5.38 -0.58
CA GLY A 106 3.69 -6.41 0.39
C GLY A 106 4.53 -6.37 1.65
N ILE A 107 3.92 -6.59 2.82
CA ILE A 107 4.59 -6.60 4.13
C ILE A 107 4.37 -7.95 4.79
N VAL A 108 5.46 -8.64 5.14
CA VAL A 108 5.45 -9.83 5.99
C VAL A 108 5.99 -9.41 7.36
N PRO A 109 5.12 -9.21 8.36
CA PRO A 109 5.53 -8.71 9.68
C PRO A 109 6.66 -9.56 10.28
N GLY A 110 7.72 -8.90 10.77
CA GLY A 110 8.90 -9.55 11.35
C GLY A 110 9.87 -10.18 10.34
N VAL A 111 9.51 -10.27 9.06
CA VAL A 111 10.28 -11.05 8.07
C VAL A 111 10.76 -10.20 6.91
N ALA A 112 9.85 -9.59 6.15
CA ALA A 112 10.20 -8.99 4.86
C ALA A 112 9.28 -7.82 4.45
N SER A 113 9.82 -6.97 3.58
CA SER A 113 9.04 -6.06 2.74
C SER A 113 9.37 -6.33 1.29
N LEU A 114 8.34 -6.47 0.47
CA LEU A 114 8.41 -6.96 -0.91
C LEU A 114 7.79 -5.92 -1.83
N ALA A 115 8.34 -5.81 -3.04
CA ALA A 115 7.72 -5.06 -4.11
C ALA A 115 7.72 -5.88 -5.39
N VAL A 116 6.58 -5.90 -6.07
CA VAL A 116 6.45 -6.40 -7.45
C VAL A 116 5.93 -5.28 -8.34
N TRP A 117 6.27 -5.33 -9.62
CA TRP A 117 5.77 -4.38 -10.59
C TRP A 117 5.49 -5.07 -11.93
N SER A 118 4.29 -4.82 -12.45
CA SER A 118 3.92 -5.17 -13.82
C SER A 118 2.74 -4.27 -14.22
N PRO A 119 2.82 -3.54 -15.35
CA PRO A 119 1.83 -2.50 -15.68
C PRO A 119 0.45 -3.06 -16.07
N GLY A 120 0.36 -4.32 -16.53
CA GLY A 120 -0.92 -4.93 -16.88
C GLY A 120 -1.84 -5.11 -15.67
N LEU A 121 -2.92 -4.34 -15.61
CA LEU A 121 -3.91 -4.37 -14.53
C LEU A 121 -5.06 -5.36 -14.81
N ASN A 122 -5.67 -5.90 -13.76
CA ASN A 122 -6.93 -6.63 -13.81
C ASN A 122 -8.13 -5.67 -13.70
N ALA A 123 -9.35 -6.22 -13.71
CA ALA A 123 -10.59 -5.44 -13.63
C ALA A 123 -10.72 -4.57 -12.35
N ASN A 124 -10.02 -4.94 -11.27
CA ASN A 124 -10.02 -4.21 -10.00
C ASN A 124 -8.91 -3.13 -9.95
N GLY A 125 -8.18 -2.90 -11.04
CA GLY A 125 -7.09 -1.93 -11.10
C GLY A 125 -5.79 -2.40 -10.41
N ASN A 126 -5.65 -3.71 -10.14
CA ASN A 126 -4.46 -4.29 -9.51
C ASN A 126 -3.55 -4.96 -10.54
N SER A 127 -2.24 -4.94 -10.32
CA SER A 127 -1.29 -5.62 -11.22
C SER A 127 -1.55 -7.12 -11.31
N LYS A 128 -1.99 -7.61 -12.49
CA LYS A 128 -2.39 -9.00 -12.67
C LYS A 128 -1.22 -9.97 -12.44
N LEU A 129 -0.10 -9.75 -13.12
CA LEU A 129 1.09 -10.58 -12.96
C LEU A 129 1.77 -10.35 -11.60
N GLY A 130 1.72 -9.13 -11.07
CA GLY A 130 2.22 -8.83 -9.73
C GLY A 130 1.50 -9.64 -8.65
N SER A 131 0.17 -9.68 -8.68
CA SER A 131 -0.63 -10.47 -7.73
C SER A 131 -0.32 -11.97 -7.84
N ILE A 132 -0.21 -12.52 -9.05
CA ILE A 132 0.14 -13.94 -9.27
C ILE A 132 1.55 -14.24 -8.73
N ALA A 133 2.52 -13.34 -8.95
CA ALA A 133 3.88 -13.52 -8.46
C ALA A 133 3.93 -13.53 -6.93
N LEU A 134 3.20 -12.61 -6.27
CA LEU A 134 3.13 -12.55 -4.81
C LEU A 134 2.43 -13.77 -4.22
N GLU A 135 1.34 -14.26 -4.82
CA GLU A 135 0.68 -15.49 -4.41
C GLU A 135 1.62 -16.70 -4.46
N LYS A 136 2.36 -16.86 -5.56
CA LYS A 136 3.34 -17.95 -5.71
C LYS A 136 4.46 -17.84 -4.68
N LEU A 137 5.03 -16.64 -4.50
CA LEU A 137 6.11 -16.41 -3.55
C LEU A 137 5.66 -16.66 -2.10
N ALA A 138 4.49 -16.12 -1.71
CA ALA A 138 3.94 -16.30 -0.38
C ALA A 138 3.74 -17.79 -0.05
N ARG A 139 3.21 -18.57 -1.00
CA ARG A 139 3.09 -20.03 -0.86
C ARG A 139 4.45 -20.73 -0.72
N MET A 140 5.41 -20.40 -1.59
CA MET A 140 6.74 -21.00 -1.54
C MET A 140 7.47 -20.73 -0.23
N MET A 141 7.25 -19.56 0.36
CA MET A 141 7.91 -19.13 1.60
C MET A 141 7.10 -19.44 2.87
N ASN A 142 5.92 -20.06 2.72
CA ASN A 142 4.94 -20.23 3.79
C ASN A 142 4.61 -18.92 4.54
N TRP A 143 4.45 -17.83 3.78
CA TRP A 143 4.08 -16.53 4.33
C TRP A 143 2.57 -16.35 4.32
N SER A 144 1.99 -16.25 5.51
CA SER A 144 0.62 -15.82 5.71
C SER A 144 0.46 -15.36 7.16
N ILE A 145 -0.30 -14.30 7.39
CA ILE A 145 -0.67 -13.89 8.75
C ILE A 145 -1.78 -14.78 9.35
N PHE A 146 -2.36 -15.67 8.55
CA PHE A 146 -3.43 -16.59 8.94
C PHE A 146 -2.93 -18.00 9.23
N ALA A 147 -1.68 -18.31 8.86
CA ALA A 147 -1.06 -19.60 9.12
C ALA A 147 -0.19 -19.53 10.40
N PRO A 148 0.01 -20.66 11.13
CA PRO A 148 0.89 -20.73 12.30
C PRO A 148 2.35 -20.39 11.99
#